data_AF-A0A3D3QIK7-F1
#
_entry.id   AF-A0A3D3QIK7-F1
#
_cell.length_a   1.000
_cell.length_b   1.000
_cell.length_c   1.000
_cell.angle_alpha   90.00
_cell.angle_beta   90.00
_cell.angle_gamma   90.00
#
_symmetry.space_group_name_H-M   'P 1'
#
loop_
_entity.id
_entity.type
_entity.pdbx_description
1 polymer ?
#
loop_
_entity_poly.entity_id
_entity_poly.type
_entity_poly.pdbx_seq_one_letter_code
_entity_poly.pdbx_strand_id
1 'polypeptide(L)' 'AVGMATNIPPHNLREVVAATTALIDDPNLGQEELEGLVTGPDFPTGG' A
#
# COMPACT_ATOMS: atom_id res chain seq x y z
N ALA A 1 13.66 14.55 -11.68
CA ALA A 1 14.00 15.62 -10.73
C ALA A 1 15.51 15.81 -10.73
N VAL A 2 16.02 17.02 -10.53
CA VAL A 2 17.46 17.24 -10.32
C VAL A 2 17.72 17.20 -8.82
N GLY A 3 18.54 16.25 -8.36
CA GLY A 3 18.90 16.09 -6.94
C GLY A 3 17.98 15.19 -6.10
N MET A 4 17.00 14.50 -6.70
CA MET A 4 16.11 13.57 -5.97
C MET A 4 15.94 12.26 -6.74
N ALA A 5 15.91 11.15 -6.00
CA ALA A 5 15.53 9.82 -6.49
C ALA A 5 14.34 9.29 -5.70
N THR A 6 13.50 8.49 -6.35
CA THR A 6 12.41 7.76 -5.71
C THR A 6 12.38 6.34 -6.25
N ASN A 7 12.07 5.40 -5.39
CA ASN A 7 11.90 3.99 -5.75
C ASN A 7 10.85 3.38 -4.83
N ILE A 8 9.62 3.24 -5.32
CA ILE A 8 8.49 2.68 -4.58
C ILE A 8 8.10 1.38 -5.29
N PRO A 9 8.07 0.23 -4.60
CA PRO A 9 7.78 -1.05 -5.22
C PRO A 9 6.29 -1.21 -5.57
N PRO A 10 5.95 -2.08 -6.54
CA PRO A 10 4.56 -2.39 -6.88
C PRO A 10 3.85 -3.10 -5.72
N HIS A 11 2.53 -2.93 -5.62
CA HIS A 11 1.68 -3.56 -4.62
C HIS A 11 0.44 -4.16 -5.29
N ASN A 12 -0.20 -5.10 -4.61
CA ASN A 12 -1.41 -5.74 -5.13
C ASN A 12 -2.59 -4.76 -5.15
N LEU A 13 -3.25 -4.62 -6.30
CA LEU A 13 -4.37 -3.67 -6.44
C LEU A 13 -5.55 -3.98 -5.51
N ARG A 14 -5.81 -5.25 -5.21
CA ARG A 14 -6.93 -5.63 -4.33
C ARG A 14 -6.67 -5.16 -2.90
N GLU A 15 -5.43 -5.27 -2.43
CA GLU A 15 -5.00 -4.80 -1.10
C GLU A 15 -5.12 -3.27 -1.01
N VAL A 16 -4.62 -2.55 -2.02
CA VAL A 16 -4.70 -1.09 -2.05
C VAL A 16 -6.15 -0.59 -2.06
N VAL A 17 -7.04 -1.24 -2.82
CA VAL A 17 -8.47 -0.87 -2.85
C VAL A 17 -9.14 -1.17 -1.50
N ALA A 18 -8.81 -2.29 -0.86
CA ALA A 18 -9.34 -2.63 0.47
C ALA A 18 -8.90 -1.61 1.52
N ALA A 19 -7.60 -1.28 1.57
CA ALA A 19 -7.04 -0.28 2.49
C ALA A 19 -7.61 1.12 2.24
N THR A 20 -7.79 1.51 0.98
CA THR A 20 -8.41 2.79 0.62
C THR A 20 -9.87 2.86 1.09
N THR A 21 -10.62 1.77 0.92
CA THR A 21 -12.03 1.71 1.37
C THR A 21 -12.11 1.78 2.89
N ALA A 22 -11.24 1.05 3.60
CA ALA A 22 -11.16 1.09 5.06
C ALA A 22 -10.83 2.49 5.59
N LEU A 23 -9.91 3.22 4.95
CA LEU A 23 -9.59 4.61 5.29
C LEU A 23 -10.71 5.60 4.98
N ILE A 24 -11.57 5.32 3.99
CA ILE A 24 -12.76 6.12 3.71
C ILE A 24 -13.79 5.94 4.83
N ASP A 25 -13.96 4.70 5.32
CA ASP A 25 -14.91 4.37 6.38
C ASP A 25 -14.42 4.86 7.77
N ASP A 26 -13.12 4.72 8.04
CA ASP A 26 -12.46 5.27 9.23
C ASP A 26 -11.19 6.06 8.86
N PRO A 27 -11.26 7.39 8.82
CA PRO A 27 -10.09 8.24 8.55
C PRO A 27 -8.98 8.17 9.61
N ASN A 28 -9.24 7.61 10.80
CA ASN A 28 -8.26 7.44 11.87
C ASN A 28 -7.76 5.99 11.99
N LEU A 29 -8.02 5.14 10.98
CA LEU A 29 -7.59 3.75 10.96
C LEU A 29 -6.10 3.63 11.34
N GLY A 30 -5.81 2.72 12.26
CA GLY A 30 -4.48 2.56 12.80
C GLY A 30 -3.49 2.04 11.77
N GLN A 31 -2.21 2.34 11.97
CA GLN A 31 -1.16 1.86 11.08
C GLN A 31 -1.05 0.33 11.07
N GLU A 32 -1.17 -0.34 12.22
CA GLU A 32 -1.15 -1.81 12.30
C GLU A 32 -2.30 -2.46 11.51
N GLU A 33 -3.46 -1.82 11.49
CA GLU A 33 -4.62 -2.28 10.72
C GLU A 33 -4.38 -2.11 9.22
N LEU A 34 -3.77 -1.00 8.81
CA LEU A 34 -3.40 -0.74 7.42
C LEU A 34 -2.35 -1.74 6.91
N GLU A 35 -1.35 -2.06 7.74
CA GLU A 35 -0.32 -3.07 7.46
C GLU A 35 -0.92 -4.49 7.37
N GLY A 36 -2.00 -4.76 8.09
CA GLY A 36 -2.78 -5.99 7.94
C GLY A 36 -3.53 -6.08 6.61
N LEU A 37 -3.85 -4.95 5.97
CA LEU A 37 -4.54 -4.88 4.67
C LEU A 37 -3.58 -4.84 3.48
N VAL A 38 -2.43 -4.17 3.62
CA VAL A 38 -1.37 -4.09 2.61
C VAL A 38 -0.17 -4.88 3.10
N THR A 39 -0.14 -6.17 2.75
CA THR A 39 0.81 -7.13 3.35
C THR A 39 2.23 -6.96 2.82
N GLY A 40 2.39 -6.30 1.67
CA GLY A 40 3.68 -5.88 1.16
C GLY A 40 3.71 -5.73 -0.36
N PRO A 41 4.92 -5.61 -0.93
CA PRO A 41 5.10 -5.52 -2.36
C PRO A 41 4.68 -6.78 -3.11
N ASP A 42 4.09 -6.58 -4.29
CA ASP A 42 3.69 -7.66 -5.20
C ASP A 42 4.38 -7.47 -6.56
N PHE A 43 5.44 -8.27 -6.80
CA PHE A 43 6.25 -8.18 -8.00
C PHE A 43 5.69 -9.08 -9.12
N PRO A 44 5.64 -8.61 -10.38
CA PRO A 44 5.08 -9.36 -11.50
C PRO A 44 5.86 -10.65 -11.82
N THR A 45 7.10 -10.77 -11.36
CA THR A 45 7.94 -11.97 -11.57
C THR A 45 7.71 -13.06 -10.53
N GLY A 46 6.93 -12.79 -9.48
CA GLY A 46 7.12 -13.47 -8.19
C GLY A 46 8.49 -13.09 -7.60
N GLY A 47 8.58 -13.07 -6.27
CA GLY A 47 9.86 -12.85 -5.57
C GLY A 47 10.90 -13.91 -5.89
#